data_AF-A0A3S8XJV5-F1
#
_entry.id   AF-A0A3S8XJV5-F1
#
_cell.length_a   1.000
_cell.length_b   1.000
_cell.length_c   1.000
_cell.angle_alpha   90.00
_cell.angle_beta   90.00
_cell.angle_gamma   90.00
#
_symmetry.space_group_name_H-M   'P 1'
#
loop_
_entity.id
_entity.type
_entity.pdbx_description
1 polymer ?
#
loop_
_entity_poly.entity_id
_entity_poly.type
_entity_poly.pdbx_seq_one_letter_code
_entity_poly.pdbx_strand_id
1 'polypeptide(L)'
;MARRWEGPAGRLLLGLAVLLDRTVTGKAAKRRLQHCRDAALRAAYRRGVPVEVLASRTRLTQRWVRTVVTGGKPPPVDEAA
;
A
#
# COMPACT_ATOMS: atom_id res chain seq x y z
N MET A 1 -19.64 -35.23 -26.69
CA MET A 1 -18.92 -34.07 -26.11
C MET A 1 -18.53 -34.42 -24.68
N ALA A 2 -17.38 -35.10 -24.52
CA ALA A 2 -16.94 -35.63 -23.23
C ALA A 2 -16.28 -34.53 -22.38
N ARG A 3 -16.70 -34.45 -21.12
CA ARG A 3 -16.24 -33.52 -20.08
C ARG A 3 -14.73 -33.60 -19.89
N ARG A 4 -13.98 -32.69 -20.52
CA ARG A 4 -12.52 -32.68 -20.52
C ARG A 4 -11.88 -31.99 -19.30
N TRP A 5 -12.68 -31.64 -18.29
CA TRP A 5 -12.27 -30.84 -17.12
C TRP A 5 -12.07 -31.67 -15.85
N GLU A 6 -12.31 -32.98 -15.89
CA GLU A 6 -12.22 -33.87 -14.72
C GLU A 6 -10.80 -34.44 -14.49
N GLY A 7 -9.85 -34.14 -15.37
CA GLY A 7 -8.46 -34.57 -15.26
C GLY A 7 -7.61 -33.72 -14.29
N PRO A 8 -6.44 -34.22 -13.85
CA PRO A 8 -5.52 -33.50 -12.95
C PRO A 8 -5.12 -32.11 -13.49
N ALA A 9 -5.07 -31.94 -14.81
CA ALA A 9 -4.86 -30.65 -15.47
C ALA A 9 -5.98 -29.62 -15.18
N GLY A 10 -7.24 -30.05 -15.13
CA GLY A 10 -8.38 -29.19 -14.79
C GLY A 10 -8.32 -28.70 -13.34
N ARG A 11 -7.93 -29.58 -12.40
CA ARG A 11 -7.72 -29.20 -10.99
C ARG A 11 -6.54 -28.24 -10.81
N LEU A 12 -5.45 -28.45 -11.54
CA LEU A 12 -4.28 -27.55 -11.54
C LEU A 12 -4.63 -26.14 -12.03
N LEU A 13 -5.37 -26.05 -13.13
CA LEU A 13 -5.82 -24.76 -13.67
C LEU A 13 -6.78 -24.05 -12.71
N LEU A 14 -7.70 -24.78 -12.06
CA LEU A 14 -8.60 -24.21 -11.06
C LEU A 14 -7.83 -23.70 -9.83
N GLY A 15 -6.84 -24.46 -9.36
CA GLY A 15 -5.98 -24.05 -8.25
C GLY A 15 -5.17 -22.79 -8.56
N LEU A 16 -4.62 -22.69 -9.77
CA LEU A 16 -3.92 -21.49 -10.23
C LEU A 16 -4.87 -20.29 -10.36
N ALA A 17 -6.08 -20.48 -10.87
CA ALA A 17 -7.07 -19.42 -10.95
C ALA A 17 -7.43 -18.86 -9.57
N VAL A 18 -7.64 -19.73 -8.57
CA VAL A 18 -7.91 -19.31 -7.19
C VAL A 18 -6.71 -18.62 -6.54
N LEU A 19 -5.49 -19.11 -6.80
CA LEU A 19 -4.27 -18.47 -6.29
C LEU A 19 -4.08 -17.08 -6.91
N LEU A 20 -4.29 -16.95 -8.22
CA LEU A 20 -4.21 -15.67 -8.92
C LEU A 20 -5.29 -14.72 -8.41
N ASP A 21 -6.54 -15.18 -8.27
CA ASP A 21 -7.62 -14.36 -7.74
C ASP A 21 -7.33 -13.87 -6.30
N ARG A 22 -6.92 -14.77 -5.40
CA ARG A 22 -6.52 -14.38 -4.03
C ARG A 22 -5.31 -13.45 -4.00
N THR A 23 -4.31 -13.69 -4.84
CA THR A 23 -3.10 -12.85 -4.85
C THR A 23 -3.35 -11.50 -5.49
N VAL A 24 -4.17 -11.42 -6.54
CA VAL A 24 -4.60 -10.17 -7.17
C VAL A 24 -5.48 -9.38 -6.21
N THR A 25 -6.46 -10.04 -5.58
CA THR A 25 -7.35 -9.41 -4.59
C THR A 25 -6.56 -8.94 -3.37
N GLY A 26 -5.63 -9.75 -2.87
CA GLY A 26 -4.74 -9.39 -1.77
C GLY A 26 -3.78 -8.24 -2.12
N LYS A 27 -3.20 -8.24 -3.33
CA LYS A 27 -2.34 -7.15 -3.81
C LYS A 27 -3.14 -5.87 -4.03
N ALA A 28 -4.35 -5.96 -4.59
CA ALA A 28 -5.23 -4.82 -4.81
C ALA A 28 -5.71 -4.24 -3.48
N ALA A 29 -6.14 -5.07 -2.53
CA ALA A 29 -6.53 -4.65 -1.19
C ALA A 29 -5.34 -3.99 -0.45
N LYS A 30 -4.15 -4.58 -0.54
CA LYS A 30 -2.93 -4.00 0.04
C LYS A 30 -2.60 -2.64 -0.58
N ARG A 31 -2.71 -2.49 -1.91
CA ARG A 31 -2.51 -1.21 -2.60
C ARG A 31 -3.54 -0.16 -2.18
N ARG A 32 -4.82 -0.55 -2.06
CA ARG A 32 -5.89 0.34 -1.58
C ARG A 32 -5.61 0.81 -0.16
N LEU A 33 -5.23 -0.09 0.74
CA LEU A 33 -4.89 0.25 2.12
C LEU A 33 -3.67 1.20 2.18
N GLN A 34 -2.63 0.92 1.39
CA GLN A 34 -1.46 1.80 1.29
C GLN A 34 -1.87 3.19 0.81
N HIS A 35 -2.70 3.27 -0.24
CA HIS A 35 -3.17 4.53 -0.77
C HIS A 35 -4.00 5.34 0.24
N CYS A 36 -4.93 4.68 0.95
CA CYS A 36 -5.72 5.30 2.01
C CYS A 36 -4.84 5.80 3.16
N ARG A 37 -3.84 5.01 3.59
CA ARG A 37 -2.89 5.40 4.63
C ARG A 37 -2.07 6.61 4.21
N ASP A 38 -1.54 6.59 3.00
CA ASP A 38 -0.70 7.67 2.47
C ASP A 38 -1.52 8.96 2.30
N ALA A 39 -2.78 8.85 1.89
CA ALA A 39 -3.72 9.97 1.84
C ALA A 39 -4.00 10.54 3.24
N ALA A 40 -4.22 9.68 4.24
CA ALA A 40 -4.44 10.09 5.62
C ALA A 40 -3.21 10.80 6.21
N LEU A 41 -2.00 10.30 5.94
CA LEU A 41 -0.75 10.94 6.34
C LEU A 41 -0.58 12.32 5.71
N ARG A 42 -0.84 12.45 4.41
CA ARG A 42 -0.82 13.75 3.71
C ARG A 42 -1.85 14.72 4.27
N ALA A 43 -3.07 14.25 4.55
CA ALA A 43 -4.12 15.08 5.13
C ALA A 43 -3.76 15.56 6.53
N ALA A 44 -3.20 14.69 7.38
CA ALA A 44 -2.75 15.06 8.72
C ALA A 44 -1.57 16.07 8.67
N TYR A 45 -0.62 15.87 7.76
CA TYR A 45 0.48 16.82 7.55
C TYR A 45 -0.01 18.19 7.08
N ARG A 46 -0.97 18.24 6.13
CA ARG A 46 -1.61 19.50 5.71
C ARG A 46 -2.38 20.21 6.82
N ARG A 47 -2.79 19.50 7.87
CA ARG A 47 -3.42 20.06 9.07
C ARG A 47 -2.39 20.51 10.12
N GLY A 48 -1.09 20.48 9.81
CA GLY A 48 -0.03 20.93 10.70
C GLY A 48 0.49 19.88 11.67
N VAL A 49 0.15 18.59 11.51
CA VAL A 49 0.70 17.54 12.38
C VAL A 49 2.17 17.28 11.99
N PRO A 50 3.12 17.38 12.93
CA PRO A 50 4.54 17.22 12.62
C PRO A 50 4.89 15.75 12.31
N VAL A 51 5.96 15.58 11.53
CA VAL A 51 6.41 14.28 11.01
C VAL A 51 6.80 13.32 12.14
N GLU A 52 7.37 13.81 13.25
CA GLU A 52 7.73 12.95 14.38
C GLU A 52 6.50 12.34 15.05
N VAL A 53 5.43 13.13 15.22
CA VAL A 53 4.17 12.68 15.82
C VAL A 53 3.48 11.65 14.93
N LEU A 54 3.47 11.88 13.61
CA LEU A 54 2.94 10.92 12.64
C LEU A 54 3.74 9.61 12.66
N ALA A 55 5.07 9.68 12.67
CA ALA A 55 5.96 8.52 12.71
C ALA A 55 5.75 7.68 13.98
N SER A 56 5.68 8.34 15.14
CA SER A 56 5.45 7.70 16.44
C SER A 56 4.10 6.98 16.49
N ARG A 57 3.01 7.64 16.07
CA ARG A 57 1.66 7.03 16.10
C ARG A 57 1.44 5.93 15.07
N THR A 58 2.12 5.99 13.93
CA THR A 58 1.92 5.00 12.85
C THR A 58 2.96 3.88 12.86
N ARG A 59 3.93 3.90 13.78
CA ARG A 59 5.11 3.00 13.81
C ARG A 59 5.85 2.96 12.48
N LEU A 60 5.87 4.08 11.77
CA LEU A 60 6.57 4.25 10.51
C LEU A 60 7.83 5.06 10.75
N THR A 61 8.88 4.81 9.97
CA THR A 61 10.10 5.60 10.09
C THR A 61 9.83 7.04 9.65
N GLN A 62 10.45 8.01 10.33
CA GLN A 62 10.33 9.42 9.97
C GLN A 62 10.72 9.66 8.50
N ARG A 63 11.75 8.98 8.01
CA ARG A 63 12.16 9.02 6.60
C ARG A 63 11.03 8.59 5.66
N TRP A 64 10.34 7.51 5.99
CA TRP A 64 9.24 7.02 5.16
C TRP A 64 8.04 7.97 5.19
N VAL A 65 7.66 8.46 6.36
CA VAL A 65 6.58 9.46 6.50
C VAL A 65 6.92 10.73 5.71
N ARG A 66 8.17 11.21 5.81
CA ARG A 66 8.67 12.35 5.05
C ARG A 66 8.48 12.13 3.54
N THR A 67 8.94 11.00 3.00
CA THR A 67 8.74 10.65 1.59
C THR A 67 7.26 10.67 1.18
N VAL A 68 6.36 10.18 2.02
CA VAL A 68 4.93 10.13 1.71
C VAL A 68 4.29 11.52 1.69
N VAL A 69 4.60 12.36 2.68
CA VAL A 69 3.97 13.69 2.81
C VAL A 69 4.55 14.71 1.84
N THR A 70 5.84 14.63 1.51
CA THR A 70 6.49 15.54 0.55
C THR A 70 6.47 15.02 -0.89
N GLY A 71 5.94 13.82 -1.14
CA GLY A 71 5.95 13.20 -2.46
C GLY A 71 7.36 12.85 -2.97
N GLY A 72 8.31 12.62 -2.06
CA GLY A 72 9.70 12.36 -2.39
C GLY A 72 10.54 13.62 -2.66
N LYS A 73 9.95 14.83 -2.54
CA LYS A 73 10.70 16.07 -2.61
C LYS A 73 11.38 16.34 -1.26
N PRO A 74 12.70 16.57 -1.18
CA PRO A 74 13.31 17.06 0.05
C PRO A 74 12.71 18.44 0.38
N PRO A 75 12.45 18.76 1.67
CA PRO A 75 11.91 20.06 2.02
C PRO A 75 12.90 21.17 1.60
N PRO A 76 12.41 22.37 1.24
CA PRO A 76 13.26 23.55 1.30
C PRO A 76 13.69 23.68 2.75
N VAL A 77 15.01 23.61 2.97
CA VAL A 77 15.62 23.83 4.26
C VAL A 77 15.58 25.35 4.46
N ASP A 78 14.45 25.87 4.93
CA ASP A 78 14.35 27.27 5.31
C ASP A 78 13.36 27.39 6.46
N GLU A 79 13.93 27.60 7.65
CA GLU A 79 13.42 28.38 8.78
C GLU A 79 14.28 28.07 10.01
N ALA A 80 15.50 28.62 9.99
CA ALA A 80 16.25 29.03 11.16
C ALA A 80 16.97 30.33 10.76
N ALA A 81 16.18 31.39 10.61
CA ALA A 81 16.61 32.78 10.60
C ALA A 81 16.20 33.42 11.93
#